data_AF-A0A414L815-F1
#
_entry.id   AF-A0A414L815-F1
#
_cell.length_a   1.000
_cell.length_b   1.000
_cell.length_c   1.000
_cell.angle_alpha   90.00
_cell.angle_beta   90.00
_cell.angle_gamma   90.00
#
_symmetry.space_group_name_H-M   'P 1'
#
loop_
_entity.id
_entity.type
_entity.pdbx_description
1 polymer ?
#
loop_
_entity_poly.entity_id
_entity_poly.type
_entity_poly.pdbx_seq_one_letter_code
_entity_poly.pdbx_strand_id
1 'polypeptide(L)'
;MKFDSLVLIFFVLLCNGIVKAQNRYDAPAKAPIINTYMPMSHEEMMLRAAAKVWREKQAQENFERYSRTAHEYLQKKQIGYFVSYAKAALSTGYYNCQLYYNLGISYCLSGQKRRGKKYLKKALKEGFPGAKHALFAIKKKEVLSYSWFIF
;
A
#
# COMPACT_ATOMS: atom_id res chain seq x y z
N MET A 1 8.28 81.46 -11.92
CA MET A 1 7.78 80.06 -12.03
C MET A 1 8.60 79.21 -13.02
N LYS A 2 9.94 79.29 -13.03
CA LYS A 2 10.78 78.46 -13.93
C LYS A 2 11.88 77.66 -13.21
N PHE A 3 12.24 78.06 -11.98
CA PHE A 3 13.29 77.42 -11.20
C PHE A 3 12.74 76.20 -10.41
N ASP A 4 11.57 76.36 -9.77
CA ASP A 4 10.94 75.28 -8.98
C ASP A 4 10.54 74.08 -9.83
N SER A 5 10.10 74.31 -11.07
CA SER A 5 9.79 73.25 -12.04
C SER A 5 11.03 72.46 -12.46
N LEU A 6 12.20 73.09 -12.51
CA LEU A 6 13.44 72.48 -13.00
C LEU A 6 14.09 71.60 -11.92
N VAL A 7 13.98 72.02 -10.65
CA VAL A 7 14.38 71.22 -9.49
C VAL A 7 13.50 69.97 -9.36
N LEU A 8 12.18 70.10 -9.59
CA LEU A 8 11.25 68.98 -9.50
C LEU A 8 11.50 67.93 -10.61
N ILE A 9 11.80 68.37 -11.83
CA ILE A 9 12.17 67.48 -12.94
C ILE A 9 13.48 66.74 -12.65
N PHE A 10 14.48 67.42 -12.09
CA PHE A 10 15.76 66.80 -11.72
C PHE A 10 15.59 65.75 -10.62
N PHE A 11 14.73 66.01 -9.63
CA PHE A 11 14.42 65.07 -8.56
C PHE A 11 13.67 63.82 -9.08
N VAL A 12 12.71 64.00 -10.00
CA VAL A 12 11.98 62.88 -10.63
C VAL A 12 12.92 62.02 -11.50
N LEU A 13 13.90 62.62 -12.19
CA LEU A 13 14.91 61.89 -12.95
C LEU A 13 15.85 61.07 -12.04
N LEU A 14 16.26 61.61 -10.89
CA LEU A 14 17.07 60.90 -9.89
C LEU A 14 16.33 59.71 -9.26
N CYS A 15 15.05 59.87 -8.91
CA CYS A 15 14.25 58.77 -8.33
C CYS A 15 14.10 57.59 -9.29
N ASN A 16 13.92 57.84 -10.59
CA ASN A 16 13.81 56.78 -11.60
C ASN A 16 15.11 55.98 -11.80
N GLY A 17 16.28 56.63 -11.59
CA GLY A 17 17.58 55.97 -11.66
C GLY A 17 17.84 55.02 -10.49
N ILE A 18 17.44 55.41 -9.28
CA ILE A 18 17.65 54.63 -8.04
C ILE A 18 16.76 53.38 -8.02
N VAL A 19 15.49 53.48 -8.43
CA VAL A 19 14.55 52.35 -8.47
C VAL A 19 14.98 51.28 -9.50
N LYS A 20 15.55 51.68 -10.64
CA LYS A 20 16.08 50.76 -11.64
C LYS A 20 17.39 50.09 -11.23
N ALA A 21 18.13 50.67 -10.28
CA ALA A 21 19.40 50.13 -9.79
C ALA A 21 19.21 49.07 -8.69
N GLN A 22 18.22 49.25 -7.79
CA GLN A 22 17.88 48.23 -6.78
C GLN A 22 17.49 46.88 -7.42
N ASN A 23 16.62 46.91 -8.44
CA ASN A 23 16.10 45.69 -9.07
C ASN A 23 17.10 44.89 -9.92
N ARG A 24 18.34 45.38 -10.16
CA ARG A 24 19.35 44.63 -10.95
C ARG A 24 20.08 43.56 -10.16
N TYR A 25 20.16 43.72 -8.84
CA TYR A 25 20.92 42.80 -7.97
C TYR A 25 20.01 41.95 -7.06
N ASP A 26 18.71 42.24 -7.01
CA ASP A 26 17.71 41.51 -6.20
C ASP A 26 17.11 40.29 -6.91
N ALA A 27 17.44 40.05 -8.19
CA ALA A 27 17.00 38.85 -8.90
C ALA A 27 17.89 37.66 -8.48
N PRO A 28 17.36 36.60 -7.84
CA PRO A 28 18.18 35.45 -7.49
C PRO A 28 18.78 34.84 -8.76
N ALA A 29 20.10 34.66 -8.76
CA ALA A 29 20.79 33.97 -9.85
C ALA A 29 20.11 32.62 -10.08
N LYS A 30 19.72 32.34 -11.33
CA LYS A 30 19.15 31.02 -11.69
C LYS A 30 20.21 29.98 -11.42
N ALA A 31 20.02 29.17 -10.37
CA ALA A 31 20.91 28.06 -10.09
C ALA A 31 20.91 27.12 -11.31
N PRO A 32 22.08 26.71 -11.84
CA PRO A 32 22.13 25.73 -12.90
C PRO A 32 21.51 24.42 -12.39
N ILE A 33 20.59 23.84 -13.16
CA ILE A 33 20.07 22.51 -12.88
C ILE A 33 21.20 21.51 -13.19
N ILE A 34 21.93 21.09 -12.16
CA ILE A 34 22.95 20.05 -12.28
C ILE A 34 22.22 18.70 -12.25
N ASN A 35 22.16 18.02 -13.39
CA ASN A 35 21.56 16.69 -13.47
C ASN A 35 22.51 15.66 -12.84
N THR A 36 22.23 15.25 -11.59
CA THR A 36 22.98 14.19 -10.89
C THR A 36 22.45 12.79 -11.17
N TYR A 37 21.61 12.62 -12.19
CA TYR A 37 21.07 11.31 -12.55
C TYR A 37 22.19 10.40 -13.05
N MET A 38 22.44 9.33 -12.30
CA MET A 38 23.32 8.25 -12.70
C MET A 38 22.45 7.06 -13.14
N PRO A 39 22.40 6.74 -14.45
CA PRO A 39 21.62 5.61 -14.93
C PRO A 39 22.20 4.31 -14.36
N MET A 40 21.32 3.35 -14.07
CA MET A 40 21.72 2.02 -13.61
C MET A 40 22.56 1.31 -14.68
N SER A 41 23.66 0.67 -14.27
CA SER A 41 24.47 -0.14 -15.19
C SER A 41 23.69 -1.40 -15.63
N HIS A 42 24.09 -1.99 -16.76
CA HIS A 42 23.49 -3.25 -17.21
C HIS A 42 23.65 -4.37 -16.16
N GLU A 43 24.83 -4.46 -15.54
CA GLU A 43 25.12 -5.44 -14.49
C GLU A 43 24.21 -5.24 -13.26
N GLU A 44 24.05 -4.00 -12.81
CA GLU A 44 23.15 -3.66 -11.69
C GLU A 44 21.70 -4.00 -12.03
N MET A 45 21.27 -3.74 -13.27
CA MET A 45 19.95 -4.07 -13.76
C MET A 45 19.70 -5.58 -13.73
N MET A 46 20.65 -6.35 -14.26
CA MET A 46 20.58 -7.82 -14.26
C MET A 46 20.58 -8.39 -12.85
N LEU A 47 21.42 -7.87 -11.96
CA LEU A 47 21.47 -8.29 -10.56
C LEU A 47 20.13 -8.02 -9.85
N ARG A 48 19.53 -6.84 -10.04
CA ARG A 48 18.22 -6.51 -9.47
C ARG A 48 17.11 -7.37 -10.04
N ALA A 49 17.14 -7.66 -11.34
CA ALA A 49 16.17 -8.56 -11.97
C ALA A 49 16.27 -9.97 -11.39
N ALA A 50 17.48 -10.54 -11.30
CA ALA A 50 17.72 -11.85 -10.69
C ALA A 50 17.25 -11.89 -9.23
N ALA A 51 17.59 -10.87 -8.43
CA ALA A 51 17.15 -10.77 -7.03
C ALA A 51 15.63 -10.62 -6.90
N LYS A 52 14.95 -9.99 -7.86
CA LYS A 52 13.49 -9.89 -7.89
C LYS A 52 12.86 -11.26 -8.17
N VAL A 53 13.32 -11.96 -9.21
CA VAL A 53 12.83 -13.30 -9.56
C VAL A 53 13.03 -14.28 -8.41
N TRP A 54 14.19 -14.24 -7.77
CA TRP A 54 14.48 -15.09 -6.61
C TRP A 54 13.53 -14.80 -5.43
N ARG A 55 13.27 -13.52 -5.13
CA ARG A 55 12.33 -13.13 -4.06
C ARG A 55 10.90 -13.55 -4.37
N GLU A 56 10.45 -13.38 -5.61
CA GLU A 56 9.11 -13.79 -6.06
C GLU A 56 8.94 -15.31 -5.93
N LYS A 57 9.93 -16.09 -6.40
CA LYS A 57 9.94 -17.54 -6.24
C LYS A 57 9.86 -17.96 -4.77
N GLN A 58 10.68 -17.36 -3.91
CA GLN A 58 10.64 -17.63 -2.47
C GLN A 58 9.29 -17.26 -1.83
N ALA A 59 8.71 -16.13 -2.21
CA ALA A 59 7.40 -15.71 -1.69
C ALA A 59 6.29 -16.68 -2.11
N GLN A 60 6.34 -17.21 -3.33
CA GLN A 60 5.42 -18.23 -3.83
C GLN A 60 5.59 -19.56 -3.08
N GLU A 61 6.81 -20.07 -2.96
CA GLU A 61 7.09 -21.32 -2.25
C GLU A 61 6.65 -21.23 -0.78
N ASN A 62 6.93 -20.10 -0.13
CA ASN A 62 6.48 -19.82 1.23
C ASN A 62 4.95 -19.77 1.32
N PHE A 63 4.27 -19.12 0.36
CA PHE A 63 2.81 -19.08 0.31
C PHE A 63 2.22 -20.48 0.25
N GLU A 64 2.70 -21.30 -0.69
CA GLU A 64 2.21 -22.67 -0.90
C GLU A 64 2.45 -23.54 0.34
N ARG A 65 3.66 -23.46 0.91
CA ARG A 65 4.02 -24.20 2.13
C ARG A 65 3.13 -23.82 3.30
N TYR A 66 3.01 -22.53 3.60
CA TYR A 66 2.18 -22.07 4.72
C TYR A 66 0.70 -22.35 4.49
N SER A 67 0.22 -22.24 3.25
CA SER A 67 -1.16 -22.58 2.90
C SER A 67 -1.44 -24.05 3.18
N ARG A 68 -0.56 -24.95 2.73
CA ARG A 68 -0.69 -26.40 2.99
C ARG A 68 -0.72 -26.71 4.48
N THR A 69 0.26 -26.21 5.22
CA THR A 69 0.33 -26.41 6.68
C THR A 69 -0.90 -25.86 7.40
N ALA A 70 -1.44 -24.71 6.97
CA ALA A 70 -2.68 -24.19 7.52
C ALA A 70 -3.83 -25.18 7.34
N HIS A 71 -4.02 -25.74 6.14
CA HIS A 71 -5.09 -26.70 5.86
C HIS A 71 -4.95 -27.99 6.68
N GLU A 72 -3.73 -28.49 6.88
CA GLU A 72 -3.46 -29.63 7.76
C GLU A 72 -3.92 -29.36 9.20
N TYR A 73 -3.60 -28.20 9.76
CA TYR A 73 -4.06 -27.80 11.09
C TYR A 73 -5.57 -27.59 11.15
N LEU A 74 -6.18 -27.11 10.06
CA LEU A 74 -7.62 -26.96 9.97
C LEU A 74 -8.33 -28.31 10.01
N GLN A 75 -7.83 -29.31 9.28
CA GLN A 75 -8.34 -30.70 9.30
C GLN A 75 -8.21 -31.33 10.69
N LYS A 76 -7.13 -31.02 11.41
CA LYS A 76 -6.92 -31.44 12.81
C LYS A 76 -7.76 -30.66 13.83
N LYS A 77 -8.66 -29.77 13.37
CA LYS A 77 -9.49 -28.89 14.22
C LYS A 77 -8.67 -27.97 15.14
N GLN A 78 -7.46 -27.62 14.73
CA GLN A 78 -6.57 -26.75 15.46
C GLN A 78 -6.62 -25.32 14.90
N ILE A 79 -7.73 -24.61 15.17
CA ILE A 79 -8.01 -23.28 14.60
C ILE A 79 -6.90 -22.25 14.91
N GLY A 80 -6.31 -22.30 16.11
CA GLY A 80 -5.24 -21.37 16.49
C GLY A 80 -4.04 -21.46 15.55
N TYR A 81 -3.56 -22.67 15.29
CA TYR A 81 -2.46 -22.89 14.35
C TYR A 81 -2.85 -22.59 12.91
N PHE A 82 -4.07 -22.96 12.48
CA PHE A 82 -4.59 -22.56 11.17
C PHE A 82 -4.51 -21.04 10.98
N VAL A 83 -4.99 -20.24 11.95
CA VAL A 83 -4.97 -18.77 11.85
C VAL A 83 -3.54 -18.23 11.72
N SER A 84 -2.59 -18.80 12.45
CA SER A 84 -1.17 -18.40 12.39
C SER A 84 -0.57 -18.68 11.00
N TYR A 85 -0.70 -19.90 10.49
CA TYR A 85 -0.15 -20.27 9.19
C TYR A 85 -0.88 -19.61 8.02
N ALA A 86 -2.20 -19.45 8.09
CA ALA A 86 -2.97 -18.73 7.08
C ALA A 86 -2.54 -17.25 7.00
N LYS A 87 -2.23 -16.61 8.13
CA LYS A 87 -1.66 -15.25 8.14
C LYS A 87 -0.24 -15.20 7.58
N ALA A 88 0.59 -16.17 7.92
CA ALA A 88 1.94 -16.28 7.36
C ALA A 88 1.88 -16.42 5.83
N ALA A 89 0.99 -17.27 5.31
CA ALA A 89 0.71 -17.37 3.88
C ALA A 89 0.32 -16.00 3.31
N LEU A 90 -0.72 -15.35 3.84
CA LEU A 90 -1.18 -14.07 3.29
C LEU A 90 -0.16 -12.91 3.42
N SER A 91 0.84 -13.03 4.30
CA SER A 91 1.91 -12.04 4.42
C SER A 91 2.94 -12.08 3.28
N THR A 92 2.97 -13.15 2.47
CA THR A 92 3.86 -13.24 1.29
C THR A 92 3.38 -12.38 0.11
N GLY A 93 2.20 -11.76 0.22
CA GLY A 93 1.60 -10.94 -0.83
C GLY A 93 0.67 -11.71 -1.78
N TYR A 94 0.65 -13.04 -1.69
CA TYR A 94 -0.25 -13.88 -2.48
C TYR A 94 -1.66 -13.95 -1.87
N TYR A 95 -2.63 -14.18 -2.74
CA TYR A 95 -4.05 -14.20 -2.39
C TYR A 95 -4.67 -15.57 -2.65
N ASN A 96 -5.54 -16.01 -1.74
CA ASN A 96 -6.40 -17.17 -1.96
C ASN A 96 -7.74 -16.94 -1.23
N CYS A 97 -8.84 -17.01 -1.98
CA CYS A 97 -10.18 -16.71 -1.49
C CYS A 97 -10.65 -17.70 -0.42
N GLN A 98 -10.32 -18.99 -0.55
CA GLN A 98 -10.63 -20.04 0.43
C GLN A 98 -9.91 -19.79 1.76
N LEU A 99 -8.63 -19.37 1.73
CA LEU A 99 -7.88 -18.97 2.92
C LEU A 99 -8.54 -17.80 3.65
N TYR A 100 -8.95 -16.76 2.91
CA TYR A 100 -9.69 -15.62 3.46
C TYR A 100 -11.04 -16.04 4.04
N TYR A 101 -11.77 -16.93 3.36
CA TYR A 101 -13.03 -17.46 3.82
C TYR A 101 -12.86 -18.24 5.13
N ASN A 102 -11.95 -19.21 5.16
CA ASN A 102 -11.67 -20.03 6.33
C ASN A 102 -11.16 -19.19 7.51
N LEU A 103 -10.31 -18.18 7.29
CA LEU A 103 -9.95 -17.20 8.32
C LEU A 103 -11.18 -16.47 8.88
N GLY A 104 -12.12 -16.12 8.02
CA GLY A 104 -13.40 -15.55 8.38
C GLY A 104 -14.19 -16.42 9.35
N ILE A 105 -14.35 -17.71 8.99
CA ILE A 105 -15.03 -18.71 9.82
C ILE A 105 -14.28 -18.93 11.14
N SER A 106 -12.96 -19.10 11.11
CA SER A 106 -12.11 -19.26 12.30
C SER A 106 -12.29 -18.13 13.30
N TYR A 107 -12.24 -16.87 12.85
CA TYR A 107 -12.45 -15.73 13.73
C TYR A 107 -13.87 -15.68 14.30
N CYS A 108 -14.87 -16.08 13.54
CA CYS A 108 -16.24 -16.17 14.03
C CYS A 108 -16.40 -17.25 15.10
N LEU A 109 -15.78 -18.42 14.93
CA LEU A 109 -15.78 -19.51 15.92
C LEU A 109 -15.03 -19.12 17.19
N SER A 110 -13.94 -18.35 17.09
CA SER A 110 -13.20 -17.80 18.23
C SER A 110 -13.87 -16.56 18.88
N GLY A 111 -15.15 -16.30 18.60
CA GLY A 111 -15.91 -15.18 19.17
C GLY A 111 -15.62 -13.79 18.57
N GLN A 112 -14.59 -13.65 17.74
CA GLN A 112 -14.17 -12.39 17.11
C GLN A 112 -14.98 -12.07 15.83
N LYS A 113 -16.31 -12.05 15.94
CA LYS A 113 -17.27 -11.91 14.81
C LYS A 113 -16.98 -10.70 13.91
N ARG A 114 -16.57 -9.56 14.47
CA ARG A 114 -16.25 -8.34 13.68
C ARG A 114 -15.06 -8.57 12.74
N ARG A 115 -14.01 -9.24 13.23
CA ARG A 115 -12.84 -9.60 12.41
C ARG A 115 -13.21 -10.64 11.37
N GLY A 116 -13.96 -11.68 11.76
CA GLY A 116 -14.43 -12.71 10.84
C GLY A 116 -15.20 -12.14 9.66
N LYS A 117 -16.18 -11.25 9.91
CA LYS A 117 -16.91 -10.53 8.85
C LYS A 117 -15.99 -9.75 7.91
N LYS A 118 -14.89 -9.15 8.40
CA LYS A 118 -13.93 -8.42 7.55
C LYS A 118 -13.25 -9.36 6.54
N TYR A 119 -12.83 -10.55 6.98
CA TYR A 119 -12.22 -11.55 6.09
C TYR A 119 -13.24 -12.15 5.12
N LEU A 120 -14.45 -12.48 5.57
CA LEU A 120 -15.53 -12.97 4.69
C LEU A 120 -15.90 -11.94 3.62
N LYS A 121 -15.99 -10.65 3.95
CA LYS A 121 -16.24 -9.59 2.96
C LYS A 121 -15.13 -9.49 1.91
N LYS A 122 -13.87 -9.72 2.30
CA LYS A 122 -12.76 -9.78 1.34
C LYS A 122 -12.88 -10.98 0.41
N ALA A 123 -13.21 -12.16 0.95
CA ALA A 123 -13.44 -13.35 0.14
C ALA A 123 -14.61 -13.15 -0.84
N LEU A 124 -15.70 -12.51 -0.39
CA LEU A 124 -16.86 -12.20 -1.23
C LEU A 124 -16.52 -11.21 -2.36
N LYS A 125 -15.68 -10.21 -2.08
CA LYS A 125 -15.26 -9.23 -3.09
C LYS A 125 -14.54 -9.88 -4.27
N GLU A 126 -13.74 -10.91 -4.00
CA GLU A 126 -13.03 -11.69 -5.02
C GLU A 126 -13.89 -12.85 -5.59
N GLY A 127 -15.20 -12.80 -5.39
CA GLY A 127 -16.15 -13.71 -6.05
C GLY A 127 -16.40 -15.03 -5.34
N PHE A 128 -15.98 -15.22 -4.09
CA PHE A 128 -16.18 -16.49 -3.37
C PHE A 128 -17.64 -16.63 -2.84
N PRO A 129 -18.51 -17.47 -3.44
CA PRO A 129 -19.94 -17.46 -3.14
C PRO A 129 -20.26 -17.92 -1.72
N GLY A 130 -19.46 -18.86 -1.19
CA GLY A 130 -19.59 -19.36 0.18
C GLY A 130 -19.53 -18.26 1.23
N ALA A 131 -18.80 -17.17 0.96
CA ALA A 131 -18.71 -16.03 1.86
C ALA A 131 -20.04 -15.27 2.01
N LYS A 132 -20.85 -15.18 0.95
CA LYS A 132 -22.19 -14.57 1.00
C LYS A 132 -23.09 -15.36 1.95
N HIS A 133 -23.06 -16.69 1.83
CA HIS A 133 -23.84 -17.59 2.67
C HIS A 133 -23.43 -17.46 4.14
N ALA A 134 -22.13 -17.51 4.45
CA ALA A 134 -21.63 -17.33 5.81
C ALA A 134 -22.00 -15.96 6.40
N LEU A 135 -21.89 -14.87 5.63
CA LEU A 135 -22.29 -13.53 6.08
C LEU A 135 -23.80 -13.45 6.39
N PHE A 136 -24.62 -14.13 5.59
CA PHE A 136 -26.06 -14.19 5.80
C PHE A 136 -26.40 -14.97 7.08
N ALA A 137 -25.81 -16.15 7.28
CA ALA A 137 -25.96 -16.95 8.50
C ALA A 137 -25.59 -16.17 9.76
N ILE A 138 -24.47 -15.43 9.73
CA ILE A 138 -24.07 -14.56 10.84
C ILE A 138 -25.10 -13.44 11.07
N LYS A 139 -25.70 -12.88 10.02
CA LYS A 139 -26.77 -11.87 10.14
C LYS A 139 -28.02 -12.44 10.78
N LYS A 140 -28.36 -13.70 10.46
CA LYS A 140 -29.47 -14.46 11.05
C LYS A 140 -29.19 -15.00 12.45
N LYS A 141 -27.97 -14.78 12.98
CA LYS A 141 -27.49 -15.30 14.27
C LYS A 141 -27.48 -16.83 14.33
N GLU A 142 -27.30 -17.48 13.19
CA GLU A 142 -27.09 -18.93 13.12
C GLU A 142 -25.79 -19.33 13.82
N VAL A 143 -25.79 -20.53 14.40
CA VAL A 143 -24.61 -21.09 15.05
C VAL A 143 -23.68 -21.62 13.97
N LEU A 144 -22.51 -20.98 13.85
CA LEU A 144 -21.45 -21.48 12.99
C LEU A 144 -20.73 -22.65 13.67
N SER A 145 -20.33 -23.63 12.88
CA SER A 145 -19.62 -24.83 13.33
C SER A 145 -18.51 -25.21 12.33
N TYR A 146 -17.79 -26.29 12.59
CA TYR A 146 -16.73 -26.78 11.71
C TYR A 146 -17.22 -27.19 10.30
N SER A 147 -18.51 -27.49 10.11
CA SER A 147 -19.06 -27.83 8.78
C SER A 147 -19.03 -26.65 7.80
N TRP A 148 -18.76 -25.44 8.30
CA TRP A 148 -18.65 -24.25 7.48
C TRP A 148 -17.26 -24.07 6.85
N PHE A 149 -16.26 -24.84 7.25
CA PHE A 149 -14.94 -24.80 6.61
C PHE A 149 -14.96 -25.48 5.24
N ILE A 150 -14.11 -24.98 4.34
CA ILE A 150 -13.92 -25.55 3.00
C ILE A 150 -12.48 -26.06 2.92
N PHE A 151 -12.31 -27.32 2.52
CA PHE A 151 -11.02 -28.01 2.42
C PHE A 151 -10.56 -28.09 0.98
#